data_AF-A0A7Z0CPH7-F1
#
_entry.id   AF-A0A7Z0CPH7-F1
#
_cell.length_a   1.000
_cell.length_b   1.000
_cell.length_c   1.000
_cell.angle_alpha   90.00
_cell.angle_beta   90.00
_cell.angle_gamma   90.00
#
_symmetry.space_group_name_H-M   'P 1'
#
loop_
_entity.id
_entity.type
_entity.pdbx_description
1 polymer ?
#
loop_
_entity_poly.entity_id
_entity_poly.type
_entity_poly.pdbx_seq_one_letter_code
_entity_poly.pdbx_strand_id
1 'polypeptide(L)' 'MQEGFPLPRWAWRSVGAATALGLLLASEVVGALGAVVAFAVAEVIFDAADLER' A
#
# COMPACT_ATOMS: atom_id res chain seq x y z
N MET A 1 -14.70 -11.70 17.41
CA MET A 1 -14.99 -10.75 16.31
C MET A 1 -13.81 -10.81 15.36
N GLN A 2 -13.96 -11.42 14.18
CA GLN A 2 -12.92 -11.42 13.17
C GLN A 2 -13.04 -10.15 12.34
N GLU A 3 -12.45 -9.05 12.82
CA GLU A 3 -12.21 -7.87 11.98
C GLU A 3 -10.86 -8.09 11.28
N GLY A 4 -10.83 -9.04 10.34
CA GLY A 4 -9.74 -9.15 9.38
C GLY A 4 -10.03 -8.18 8.23
N PHE A 5 -9.04 -7.40 7.81
CA PHE A 5 -9.12 -6.52 6.64
C PHE A 5 -9.75 -7.32 5.47
N PRO A 6 -10.92 -6.92 4.94
CA PRO A 6 -11.70 -7.76 4.02
C PRO A 6 -11.09 -7.87 2.62
N LEU A 7 -9.95 -7.22 2.39
CA LEU A 7 -9.27 -7.18 1.11
C LEU A 7 -8.01 -8.05 1.18
N PRO A 8 -7.85 -8.99 0.23
CA PRO A 8 -6.66 -9.81 0.21
C PRO A 8 -5.42 -8.95 -0.08
N ARG A 9 -4.29 -9.27 0.56
CA ARG A 9 -3.06 -8.46 0.54
C ARG A 9 -2.52 -8.15 -0.86
N TRP A 10 -2.80 -9.03 -1.83
CA TRP A 10 -2.47 -8.79 -3.24
C TRP A 10 -3.27 -7.63 -3.87
N ALA A 11 -4.52 -7.41 -3.45
CA ALA A 11 -5.35 -6.30 -3.93
C ALA A 11 -4.78 -4.96 -3.44
N TRP A 12 -4.39 -4.87 -2.17
CA TRP A 12 -3.74 -3.69 -1.61
C TRP A 12 -2.45 -3.31 -2.37
N ARG A 13 -1.57 -4.30 -2.57
CA ARG A 13 -0.31 -4.12 -3.33
C ARG A 13 -0.55 -3.67 -4.77
N SER A 14 -1.59 -4.21 -5.41
CA SER A 14 -1.95 -3.84 -6.78
C SER A 14 -2.42 -2.39 -6.87
N VAL A 15 -3.18 -1.90 -5.88
CA VAL A 15 -3.60 -0.50 -5.80
C VAL A 15 -2.39 0.43 -5.62
N GLY A 16 -1.46 0.08 -4.73
CA GLY A 16 -0.24 0.84 -4.53
C GLY A 16 0.62 0.93 -5.80
N ALA A 17 0.82 -0.20 -6.46
CA ALA A 17 1.55 -0.26 -7.73
C ALA A 17 0.86 0.54 -8.85
N ALA A 18 -0.46 0.38 -9.01
CA ALA A 18 -1.23 1.10 -10.02
C ALA A 18 -1.19 2.62 -9.78
N THR A 19 -1.29 3.06 -8.52
CA THR A 19 -1.20 4.48 -8.15
C THR A 19 0.18 5.05 -8.47
N ALA A 20 1.25 4.38 -8.04
CA ALA A 20 2.62 4.84 -8.30
C ALA A 20 2.94 4.88 -9.80
N LEU A 21 2.50 3.88 -10.57
CA LEU A 21 2.66 3.85 -12.02
C LEU A 21 1.86 4.95 -12.70
N GLY A 22 0.62 5.20 -12.28
CA GLY A 22 -0.21 6.29 -12.82
C GLY A 22 0.45 7.66 -12.62
N LEU A 23 1.03 7.91 -11.45
CA LEU A 23 1.79 9.13 -11.16
C LEU A 23 3.06 9.23 -12.01
N LEU A 24 3.79 8.13 -12.18
CA LEU A 24 4.98 8.11 -13.02
C LEU A 24 4.65 8.37 -14.50
N LEU A 25 3.57 7.79 -15.01
CA LEU A 25 3.06 8.05 -16.36
C LEU A 25 2.61 9.50 -16.55
N ALA A 26 2.17 10.15 -15.47
CA ALA A 26 1.87 11.59 -15.44
C ALA A 26 3.12 12.48 -15.24
N SER A 27 4.33 11.89 -15.19
CA SER A 27 5.60 12.58 -14.87
C SER A 27 5.68 13.19 -13.45
N GLU A 28 4.79 12.77 -12.55
CA GLU A 28 4.74 13.21 -11.15
C GLU A 28 5.66 12.35 -10.27
N VAL A 29 6.98 12.54 -10.39
CA VAL A 29 7.98 11.69 -9.73
C VAL A 29 7.91 11.77 -8.20
N VAL A 30 7.77 12.97 -7.65
CA VAL A 30 7.68 13.16 -6.18
C VAL A 30 6.39 12.53 -5.65
N GLY A 31 5.29 12.68 -6.37
CA GLY A 31 4.02 12.02 -6.04
C GLY A 31 4.15 10.50 -6.05
N ALA A 32 4.77 9.93 -7.09
CA ALA A 32 4.99 8.50 -7.22
C ALA A 32 5.82 7.94 -6.05
N LEU A 33 6.92 8.62 -5.70
CA LEU A 33 7.74 8.25 -4.54
C LEU A 33 6.96 8.35 -3.22
N GLY A 34 6.18 9.42 -3.04
CA GLY A 34 5.32 9.59 -1.88
C GLY A 34 4.30 8.45 -1.74
N ALA A 35 3.68 8.04 -2.86
CA ALA A 35 2.77 6.90 -2.88
C ALA A 35 3.49 5.60 -2.48
N VAL A 36 4.66 5.31 -3.06
CA VAL A 36 5.45 4.11 -2.71
C VAL A 36 5.75 4.08 -1.21
N VAL A 37 6.21 5.19 -0.64
CA VAL A 37 6.52 5.29 0.80
C VAL A 37 5.26 5.07 1.64
N ALA A 38 4.15 5.71 1.29
CA ALA A 38 2.89 5.58 2.04
C ALA A 38 2.39 4.11 2.07
N PHE A 39 2.42 3.43 0.92
CA PHE A 39 2.02 2.02 0.82
C PHE A 39 3.00 1.09 1.57
N ALA A 40 4.30 1.37 1.55
CA ALA A 40 5.28 0.61 2.32
C ALA A 40 5.07 0.77 3.84
N VAL A 41 4.81 1.99 4.32
CA VAL A 41 4.50 2.25 5.73
C VAL A 41 3.23 1.49 6.15
N ALA A 42 2.20 1.48 5.30
CA ALA A 42 0.99 0.70 5.58
C ALA A 42 1.28 -0.80 5.71
N GLU A 43 2.13 -1.37 4.86
CA GLU A 43 2.54 -2.79 5.00
C GLU A 43 3.26 -3.05 6.33
N VAL A 44 4.13 -2.13 6.79
CA VAL A 44 4.78 -2.25 8.10
C VAL A 44 3.76 -2.26 9.24
N ILE A 45 2.73 -1.41 9.17
CA ILE A 45 1.67 -1.37 10.18
C ILE A 45 0.84 -2.67 10.15
N PHE A 46 0.50 -3.17 8.97
CA PHE A 46 -0.20 -4.45 8.84
C PHE A 46 0.61 -5.61 9.37
N ASP A 47 1.93 -5.65 9.09
CA ASP A 47 2.82 -6.67 9.64
C ASP A 47 2.91 -6.60 11.16
N ALA A 48 2.99 -5.40 11.73
CA ALA A 48 2.97 -5.22 13.18
C ALA A 48 1.64 -5.71 13.79
N ALA A 49 0.51 -5.37 13.17
CA ALA A 49 -0.81 -5.79 13.65
C ALA A 49 -1.04 -7.30 13.54
N ASP A 50 -0.49 -7.97 12.50
CA ASP A 50 -0.54 -9.42 12.36
C ASP A 50 0.33 -10.14 13.41
N LEU A 51 1.42 -9.53 13.88
CA LEU A 51 2.28 -10.11 14.93
C LEU A 51 1.66 -10.01 16.34
N GLU A 52 0.78 -9.05 16.59
CA GLU A 52 0.09 -8.85 17.88
C GLU A 52 -1.11 -9.80 18.07
N ARG A 53 -1.49 -10.54 17.04
CA ARG A 53 -2.69 -11.39 17.01
C ARG A 53 -2.41 -12.86 17.30
#